data_AF-A0A7S0XGP8-F1
#
_entry.id   AF-A0A7S0XGP8-F1
#
_cell.length_a   1.000
_cell.length_b   1.000
_cell.length_c   1.000
_cell.angle_alpha   90.00
_cell.angle_beta   90.00
_cell.angle_gamma   90.00
#
_symmetry.space_group_name_H-M   'P 1'
#
loop_
_entity.id
_entity.type
_entity.pdbx_description
1 polymer ?
#
loop_
_entity_poly.entity_id
_entity_poly.type
_entity_poly.pdbx_seq_one_letter_code
_entity_poly.pdbx_strand_id
1 'polypeptide(L)'
;GYTDDNRSTSRPTCTTTPPTGMSAPPQAARAVKRSLSGLAKQAFSLHRDLLRAVRSKAPEARVFFAAQIREAFETHRRLDPRDIFNIEHRIRHGRKQLELLRSPSVTGAHLTSVD
;
A
#
# COMPACT_ATOMS: atom_id res chain seq x y z
N GLY A 1 18.14 -33.98 51.73
CA GLY A 1 17.28 -35.00 51.08
C GLY A 1 16.55 -34.31 49.97
N TYR A 2 16.90 -34.63 48.73
CA TYR A 2 16.22 -34.12 47.54
C TYR A 2 15.54 -35.33 46.91
N THR A 3 14.22 -35.33 46.86
CA THR A 3 13.43 -36.43 46.32
C THR A 3 13.46 -36.37 44.80
N ASP A 4 13.94 -37.46 44.21
CA ASP A 4 13.70 -37.88 42.83
C ASP A 4 12.21 -38.06 42.59
N ASP A 5 11.70 -37.52 41.47
CA ASP A 5 10.46 -37.98 40.84
C ASP A 5 10.61 -37.96 39.32
N ASN A 6 11.25 -39.01 38.85
CA ASN A 6 10.89 -39.84 37.70
C ASN A 6 9.67 -39.38 36.87
N ARG A 7 9.93 -38.87 35.65
CA ARG A 7 8.95 -38.92 34.56
C ARG A 7 9.61 -39.37 33.26
N SER A 8 9.42 -40.66 32.98
CA SER A 8 9.48 -41.28 31.66
C SER A 8 8.83 -40.40 30.59
N THR A 9 9.60 -40.04 29.57
CA THR A 9 9.06 -39.80 28.23
C THR A 9 10.00 -40.41 27.20
N SER A 10 9.58 -41.56 26.71
CA SER A 10 10.06 -42.23 25.52
C SER A 10 10.07 -41.25 24.33
N ARG A 11 11.24 -41.04 23.72
CA ARG A 11 11.34 -40.45 22.39
C ARG A 11 11.37 -41.57 21.36
N PRO A 12 10.35 -41.77 20.52
CA PRO A 12 10.55 -42.50 19.28
C PRO A 12 11.42 -41.64 18.36
N THR A 13 12.56 -42.18 17.94
CA THR A 13 13.33 -41.64 16.83
C THR A 13 12.53 -41.86 15.55
N CYS A 14 11.90 -40.82 15.04
CA CYS A 14 11.34 -40.83 13.70
C CYS A 14 12.48 -40.79 12.68
N THR A 15 13.05 -41.96 12.38
CA THR A 15 13.85 -42.19 11.18
C THR A 15 12.88 -42.31 10.02
N THR A 16 12.57 -41.18 9.39
CA THR A 16 11.88 -41.15 8.09
C THR A 16 12.83 -40.57 7.07
N THR A 17 13.62 -41.44 6.46
CA THR A 17 14.30 -41.17 5.19
C THR A 17 13.22 -41.20 4.09
N PRO A 18 12.93 -40.10 3.38
CA PRO A 18 12.02 -40.18 2.24
C PRO A 18 12.72 -40.91 1.08
N PRO A 19 12.08 -41.91 0.44
CA PRO A 19 12.60 -42.53 -0.75
C PRO A 19 12.57 -41.54 -1.92
N THR A 20 13.66 -41.54 -2.68
CA THR A 20 13.87 -40.79 -3.92
C THR A 20 12.71 -40.98 -4.89
N GLY A 21 11.92 -39.91 -5.06
CA GLY A 21 10.99 -39.70 -6.17
C GLY A 21 11.10 -38.24 -6.58
N MET A 22 11.96 -37.96 -7.55
CA MET A 22 12.19 -36.61 -8.07
C MET A 22 10.91 -36.04 -8.69
N SER A 23 10.22 -35.19 -7.95
CA SER A 23 9.44 -34.10 -8.52
C SER A 23 9.99 -32.84 -7.87
N ALA A 24 10.90 -32.18 -8.58
CA ALA A 24 11.38 -30.85 -8.22
C ALA A 24 10.15 -29.96 -7.96
N PRO A 25 10.15 -29.13 -6.89
CA PRO A 25 9.05 -28.18 -6.69
C PRO A 25 8.92 -27.34 -7.97
N PRO A 26 7.69 -27.12 -8.49
CA PRO A 26 7.48 -26.27 -9.64
C PRO A 26 8.14 -24.93 -9.32
N GLN A 27 9.18 -24.61 -10.09
CA GLN A 27 10.02 -23.43 -9.91
C GLN A 27 9.11 -22.25 -9.61
N ALA A 28 9.25 -21.71 -8.39
CA ALA A 28 8.45 -20.61 -7.88
C ALA A 28 8.20 -19.61 -9.00
N ALA A 29 6.95 -19.54 -9.47
CA ALA A 29 6.54 -18.74 -10.60
C ALA A 29 7.09 -17.33 -10.41
N ARG A 30 8.16 -17.02 -11.15
CA ARG A 30 8.95 -15.81 -10.98
C ARG A 30 7.99 -14.65 -11.22
N ALA A 31 7.63 -13.93 -10.16
CA ALA A 31 6.64 -12.86 -10.24
C ALA A 31 7.14 -11.83 -11.25
N VAL A 32 6.54 -11.84 -12.45
CA VAL A 32 6.86 -10.85 -13.47
C VAL A 32 6.46 -9.50 -12.91
N LYS A 33 7.45 -8.64 -12.67
CA LYS A 33 7.24 -7.27 -12.19
C LYS A 33 6.51 -6.50 -13.29
N ARG A 34 5.18 -6.54 -13.24
CA ARG A 34 4.33 -5.78 -14.16
C ARG A 34 4.67 -4.30 -14.00
N SER A 35 5.23 -3.70 -15.05
CA SER A 35 5.52 -2.28 -15.07
C SER A 35 4.21 -1.52 -15.04
N LEU A 36 4.02 -0.67 -14.03
CA LEU A 36 2.90 0.25 -13.98
C LEU A 36 2.92 1.15 -15.23
N SER A 37 1.75 1.41 -15.81
CA SER A 37 1.61 2.35 -16.93
C SER A 37 2.12 3.74 -16.53
N GLY A 38 2.53 4.55 -17.51
CA GLY A 38 3.02 5.91 -17.24
C GLY A 38 2.05 6.74 -16.41
N LEU A 39 0.76 6.68 -16.74
CA LEU A 39 -0.32 7.34 -15.98
C LEU A 39 -0.47 6.80 -14.56
N ALA A 40 -0.46 5.47 -14.39
CA ALA A 40 -0.53 4.88 -13.05
C ALA A 40 0.64 5.34 -12.17
N LYS A 41 1.86 5.39 -12.71
CA LYS A 41 3.02 5.93 -11.99
C LYS A 41 2.82 7.38 -11.56
N GLN A 42 2.23 8.22 -12.42
CA GLN A 42 1.93 9.61 -12.07
C GLN A 42 0.89 9.70 -10.94
N ALA A 43 -0.19 8.91 -11.00
CA ALA A 43 -1.20 8.86 -9.95
C ALA A 43 -0.62 8.42 -8.60
N PHE A 44 0.20 7.37 -8.57
CA PHE A 44 0.86 6.92 -7.34
C PHE A 44 1.87 7.95 -6.79
N SER A 45 2.61 8.62 -7.67
CA SER A 45 3.55 9.66 -7.25
C SER A 45 2.80 10.83 -6.60
N LEU A 46 1.70 11.26 -7.22
CA LEU A 46 0.82 12.29 -6.68
C LEU A 46 0.24 11.91 -5.32
N HIS A 47 -0.25 10.68 -5.15
CA HIS A 47 -0.76 10.19 -3.87
C HIS A 47 0.30 10.32 -2.75
N ARG A 48 1.53 9.88 -3.04
CA ARG A 48 2.64 9.96 -2.07
C ARG A 48 3.02 11.39 -1.75
N ASP A 49 3.04 12.27 -2.75
CA ASP A 49 3.39 13.68 -2.56
C ASP A 49 2.34 14.43 -1.73
N LEU A 50 1.05 14.15 -1.94
CA LEU A 50 -0.04 14.67 -1.11
C LEU A 50 0.14 14.23 0.35
N LEU A 51 0.37 12.93 0.60
CA LEU A 51 0.60 12.44 1.96
C LEU A 51 1.85 13.06 2.60
N ARG A 52 2.91 13.33 1.83
CA ARG A 52 4.11 14.03 2.33
C ARG A 52 3.81 15.48 2.70
N ALA A 53 3.07 16.21 1.85
CA ALA A 53 2.68 17.58 2.14
C ALA A 53 1.84 17.66 3.42
N VAL A 54 0.90 16.73 3.58
CA VAL A 54 0.04 16.65 4.77
C VAL A 54 0.83 16.38 6.06
N ARG A 55 1.95 15.65 6.00
CA ARG A 55 2.82 15.41 7.18
C ARG A 55 3.44 16.69 7.75
N SER A 56 3.51 17.75 6.95
CA SER A 56 4.04 19.06 7.37
C SER A 56 3.00 19.95 8.06
N LYS A 57 1.74 19.51 8.14
CA LYS A 57 0.62 20.24 8.75
C LYS A 57 0.41 19.82 10.22
N ALA A 58 -0.38 20.62 10.95
CA ALA A 58 -0.81 20.32 12.32
C ALA A 58 -1.45 18.90 12.44
N PRO A 59 -1.31 18.22 13.59
CA PRO A 59 -1.75 16.84 13.76
C PRO A 59 -3.24 16.61 13.43
N GLU A 60 -4.11 17.51 13.85
CA GLU A 60 -5.56 17.44 13.64
C GLU A 60 -5.89 17.57 12.15
N ALA A 61 -5.32 18.59 11.50
CA ALA A 61 -5.48 18.82 10.06
C ALA A 61 -4.90 17.67 9.24
N ARG A 62 -3.81 17.05 9.69
CA ARG A 62 -3.19 15.90 9.03
C ARG A 62 -4.11 14.69 8.95
N VAL A 63 -4.83 14.36 10.03
CA VAL A 63 -5.78 13.22 10.01
C VAL A 63 -6.90 13.50 9.04
N PHE A 64 -7.46 14.72 9.08
CA PHE A 64 -8.55 15.14 8.19
C PHE A 64 -8.14 15.09 6.71
N PHE A 65 -7.00 15.67 6.34
CA PHE A 65 -6.53 15.65 4.96
C PHE A 65 -6.14 14.25 4.49
N ALA A 66 -5.51 13.43 5.34
CA ALA A 66 -5.17 12.06 4.97
C ALA A 66 -6.40 11.18 4.71
N ALA A 67 -7.48 11.39 5.48
CA ALA A 67 -8.76 10.72 5.25
C ALA A 67 -9.37 11.12 3.90
N GLN A 68 -9.47 12.42 3.62
CA GLN A 68 -9.98 12.92 2.34
C GLN A 68 -9.16 12.44 1.13
N ILE A 69 -7.82 12.45 1.24
CA ILE A 69 -6.96 11.93 0.16
C ILE A 69 -7.24 10.43 -0.05
N ARG A 70 -7.38 9.64 1.01
CA ARG A 70 -7.71 8.21 0.85
C ARG A 70 -9.06 8.01 0.19
N GLU A 71 -10.09 8.68 0.67
CA GLU A 71 -11.44 8.59 0.13
C GLU A 71 -11.47 8.96 -1.36
N ALA A 72 -10.87 10.09 -1.73
CA ALA A 72 -10.81 10.54 -3.12
C ALA A 72 -10.14 9.52 -4.05
N PHE A 73 -9.09 8.83 -3.59
CA PHE A 73 -8.41 7.79 -4.39
C PHE A 73 -9.21 6.47 -4.42
N GLU A 74 -9.88 6.08 -3.33
CA GLU A 74 -10.70 4.86 -3.30
C GLU A 74 -11.97 5.00 -4.15
N THR A 75 -12.64 6.16 -4.15
CA THR A 75 -13.80 6.43 -5.02
C THR A 75 -13.48 6.21 -6.50
N HIS A 76 -12.23 6.51 -6.89
CA HIS A 76 -11.77 6.43 -8.28
C HIS A 76 -10.91 5.20 -8.58
N ARG A 77 -10.86 4.23 -7.66
CA ARG A 77 -10.03 3.03 -7.80
C ARG A 77 -10.46 2.13 -8.96
N ARG A 78 -11.74 2.20 -9.36
CA ARG A 78 -12.34 1.36 -10.41
C ARG A 78 -12.41 2.04 -11.79
N LEU A 79 -11.71 3.16 -11.99
CA LEU A 79 -11.62 3.79 -13.31
C LEU A 79 -11.00 2.82 -14.33
N ASP A 80 -11.56 2.81 -15.54
CA ASP A 80 -11.00 2.02 -16.65
C ASP A 80 -9.60 2.59 -17.00
N PRO A 81 -8.55 1.76 -17.04
CA PRO A 81 -7.22 2.18 -17.50
C PRO A 81 -7.20 2.82 -18.89
N ARG A 82 -8.24 2.58 -19.71
CA ARG A 82 -8.43 3.17 -21.04
C ARG A 82 -8.97 4.60 -21.00
N ASP A 83 -9.57 5.03 -19.87
CA ASP A 83 -10.08 6.39 -19.70
C ASP A 83 -8.94 7.36 -19.33
N ILE A 84 -8.03 7.53 -20.28
CA ILE A 84 -6.81 8.31 -20.13
C ILE A 84 -7.13 9.76 -19.77
N PHE A 85 -8.12 10.37 -20.42
CA PHE A 85 -8.48 11.77 -20.22
C PHE A 85 -9.01 12.03 -18.80
N ASN A 86 -9.85 11.13 -18.28
CA ASN A 86 -10.38 11.26 -16.93
C ASN A 86 -9.27 11.09 -15.88
N ILE A 87 -8.42 10.07 -16.03
CA ILE A 87 -7.27 9.84 -15.14
C ILE A 87 -6.33 11.06 -15.17
N GLU A 88 -6.03 11.59 -16.35
CA GLU A 88 -5.16 12.76 -16.50
C GLU A 88 -5.78 14.03 -15.89
N HIS A 89 -7.08 14.26 -16.11
CA HIS A 89 -7.80 15.37 -15.50
C HIS A 89 -7.70 15.32 -13.98
N ARG A 90 -7.92 14.15 -13.37
CA ARG A 90 -7.80 13.94 -11.92
C ARG A 90 -6.38 14.17 -11.42
N ILE A 91 -5.37 13.70 -12.16
CA ILE A 91 -3.95 13.97 -11.83
C ILE A 91 -3.66 15.47 -11.86
N ARG A 92 -4.12 16.19 -12.90
CA ARG A 92 -3.95 17.64 -12.99
C ARG A 92 -4.64 18.36 -11.83
N HIS A 93 -5.86 17.97 -11.50
CA HIS A 93 -6.61 18.54 -10.39
C HIS A 93 -5.91 18.30 -9.04
N GLY A 94 -5.48 17.07 -8.77
CA GLY A 94 -4.79 16.76 -7.52
C GLY A 94 -3.41 17.44 -7.41
N ARG A 95 -2.72 17.73 -8.53
CA ARG A 95 -1.49 18.55 -8.52
C ARG A 95 -1.76 19.98 -8.07
N LYS A 96 -2.87 20.59 -8.50
CA LYS A 96 -3.30 21.91 -7.99
C LYS A 96 -3.57 21.86 -6.49
N GLN A 97 -4.25 20.81 -6.01
CA GLN A 97 -4.47 20.60 -4.58
C GLN A 97 -3.16 20.42 -3.80
N LEU A 98 -2.15 19.75 -4.37
CA LEU A 98 -0.83 19.61 -3.78
C LEU A 98 -0.12 20.96 -3.63
N GLU A 99 -0.18 21.83 -4.64
CA GLU A 99 0.39 23.18 -4.58
C GLU A 99 -0.26 24.00 -3.45
N LEU A 100 -1.59 23.92 -3.32
CA LEU A 100 -2.32 24.55 -2.22
C LEU A 100 -1.90 24.00 -0.86
N LEU A 101 -1.78 22.68 -0.72
CA LEU A 101 -1.32 22.05 0.53
C LEU A 101 0.11 22.42 0.89
N ARG A 102 0.98 22.66 -0.09
CA ARG A 102 2.36 23.12 0.14
C ARG A 102 2.42 24.58 0.59
N SER A 103 1.44 25.39 0.23
CA SER A 103 1.35 26.76 0.72
C SER A 103 1.05 26.76 2.23
N PRO A 104 1.84 27.49 3.05
CA PRO A 104 1.66 27.54 4.50
C PRO A 104 0.36 28.25 4.92
N SER A 105 -0.19 29.11 4.08
CA SER A 105 -1.39 29.91 4.36
C SER A 105 -2.71 29.12 4.29
N VAL A 106 -2.68 27.90 3.75
CA VAL A 106 -3.88 27.09 3.55
C VAL A 106 -4.08 26.18 4.76
N THR A 107 -4.95 26.62 5.67
CA THR A 107 -5.37 25.89 6.88
C THR A 107 -6.77 25.25 6.71
N GLY A 108 -7.50 25.58 5.64
CA GLY A 108 -8.92 25.20 5.49
C GLY A 108 -9.38 24.85 4.08
N ALA A 109 -8.48 24.51 3.15
CA ALA A 109 -8.94 24.04 1.83
C ALA A 109 -9.58 22.66 1.97
N HIS A 110 -10.90 22.58 1.87
CA HIS A 110 -11.61 21.32 1.62
C HIS A 110 -11.01 20.72 0.33
N LEU A 111 -10.55 19.46 0.36
CA LEU A 111 -10.24 18.75 -0.88
C LEU A 111 -11.60 18.50 -1.53
N THR A 112 -12.11 19.46 -2.28
CA THR A 112 -13.42 19.36 -2.92
C THR A 112 -13.48 18.09 -3.75
N SER A 113 -14.41 17.23 -3.36
CA SER A 113 -14.81 16.03 -4.08
C SER A 113 -15.03 16.41 -5.53
N VAL A 114 -14.28 15.77 -6.41
CA VAL A 114 -14.37 15.97 -7.86
C VAL A 114 -15.48 15.05 -8.35
N ASP A 115 -16.59 15.65 -8.78
CA ASP A 115 -17.72 14.98 -9.45
C ASP A 115 -17.29 14.01 -10.57
#